data_AF-A0A7Y3PEX6-F1
#
_entry.id   AF-A0A7Y3PEX6-F1
#
_cell.length_a   1.000
_cell.length_b   1.000
_cell.length_c   1.000
_cell.angle_alpha   90.00
_cell.angle_beta   90.00
_cell.angle_gamma   90.00
#
_symmetry.space_group_name_H-M   'P 1'
#
loop_
_entity.id
_entity.type
_entity.pdbx_description
1 polymer ?
#
loop_
_entity_poly.entity_id
_entity_poly.type
_entity_poly.pdbx_seq_one_letter_code
_entity_poly.pdbx_strand_id
1 'polypeptide(L)'
;MRLRDSGIEFPGQTGLRNSITDVAGVRVGHSTIISGEPEAADGAVVRTGVTVVVPSDDPPWLRPLFASHHVLNGNGEMTGLHWVSESGLLTSYIGLTNTASVGVVRDALVSHEIDSRGPAGHFWSLPVVAETYDGVLNDIGGMHVESTHVFEAIRGASVLVEEGSVGGGTGMVCHGFKGGIGTSSRVLDTAGDRYTVGVLVQANHGARKRLRILGHPIGEIINDERVQIPRMGQPGGNDGSGSIIAVVATDAPLLPHQLKGLAQRVSLGIGRTGGLGEYTSGDIFFAFSTANRSLTPVGVDTAPAGVLKLEMLSQSALSPLYEAVVEATEEAIVNSMTSSTTMVGKGGVVVHGIPGDLLLELLGGAGSGPRSQVY
;
A
#
# COMPACT_ATOMS: atom_id res chain seq x y z
N MET A 1 -4.86 -3.55 -15.70
CA MET A 1 -3.88 -4.44 -16.37
C MET A 1 -2.53 -4.23 -15.72
N ARG A 2 -1.68 -5.25 -15.64
CA ARG A 2 -0.27 -5.07 -15.26
C ARG A 2 0.58 -4.95 -16.52
N LEU A 3 1.56 -4.05 -16.48
CA LEU A 3 2.39 -3.79 -17.67
C LEU A 3 3.30 -4.98 -18.04
N ARG A 4 3.74 -5.77 -17.04
CA ARG A 4 4.51 -7.00 -17.29
C ARG A 4 3.74 -8.02 -18.15
N ASP A 5 2.42 -8.14 -17.94
CA ASP A 5 1.57 -9.04 -18.73
C ASP A 5 1.47 -8.60 -20.20
N SER A 6 1.82 -7.34 -20.47
CA SER A 6 1.88 -6.75 -21.81
C SER A 6 3.31 -6.70 -22.39
N GLY A 7 4.27 -7.39 -21.76
CA GLY A 7 5.66 -7.50 -22.24
C GLY A 7 6.59 -6.35 -21.83
N ILE A 8 6.15 -5.42 -20.96
CA ILE A 8 7.02 -4.37 -20.44
C ILE A 8 7.91 -4.94 -19.32
N GLU A 9 9.22 -4.82 -19.49
CA GLU A 9 10.19 -5.30 -18.50
C GLU A 9 10.41 -4.29 -17.37
N PHE A 10 10.10 -4.71 -16.14
CA PHE A 10 10.52 -4.02 -14.93
C PHE A 10 11.76 -4.72 -14.34
N PRO A 11 12.67 -3.98 -13.68
CA PRO A 11 13.83 -4.56 -13.00
C PRO A 11 13.44 -5.63 -11.97
N GLY A 12 14.33 -6.59 -11.75
CA GLY A 12 14.19 -7.65 -10.76
C GLY A 12 13.25 -8.80 -11.14
N GLN A 13 13.53 -9.98 -10.56
CA GLN A 13 12.71 -11.17 -10.71
C GLN A 13 11.54 -11.12 -9.72
N THR A 14 10.31 -11.33 -10.19
CA THR A 14 9.12 -11.36 -9.34
C THR A 14 8.91 -12.72 -8.69
N GLY A 15 8.09 -12.76 -7.63
CA GLY A 15 7.44 -13.99 -7.21
C GLY A 15 6.38 -14.44 -8.21
N LEU A 16 5.74 -15.58 -7.93
CA LEU A 16 4.77 -16.22 -8.82
C LEU A 16 3.61 -15.30 -9.19
N ARG A 17 3.12 -14.52 -8.22
CA ARG A 17 1.94 -13.65 -8.39
C ARG A 17 2.34 -12.21 -8.61
N ASN A 18 3.62 -11.86 -8.53
CA ASN A 18 4.10 -10.49 -8.49
C ASN A 18 3.23 -9.64 -7.54
N SER A 19 3.18 -10.06 -6.28
CA SER A 19 2.25 -9.52 -5.28
C SER A 19 2.84 -9.66 -3.88
N ILE A 20 2.40 -8.82 -2.94
CA ILE A 20 2.77 -8.93 -1.51
C ILE A 20 2.51 -10.34 -0.95
N THR A 21 1.50 -11.02 -1.50
CA THR A 21 1.10 -12.39 -1.15
C THR A 21 2.02 -13.49 -1.67
N ASP A 22 3.10 -13.14 -2.39
CA ASP A 22 4.20 -14.07 -2.65
C ASP A 22 5.01 -14.37 -1.39
N VAL A 23 4.95 -13.50 -0.37
CA VAL A 23 5.43 -13.83 0.98
C VAL A 23 4.43 -14.80 1.62
N ALA A 24 4.88 -16.02 1.91
CA ALA A 24 4.02 -17.10 2.37
C ALA A 24 3.22 -16.72 3.64
N GLY A 25 1.95 -17.10 3.66
CA GLY A 25 0.99 -16.79 4.75
C GLY A 25 0.35 -15.39 4.68
N VAL A 26 0.87 -14.48 3.85
CA VAL A 26 0.27 -13.16 3.65
C VAL A 26 -0.96 -13.27 2.74
N ARG A 27 -2.06 -12.64 3.14
CA ARG A 27 -3.31 -12.53 2.37
C ARG A 27 -3.82 -11.09 2.38
N VAL A 28 -4.52 -10.70 1.33
CA VAL A 28 -5.13 -9.36 1.21
C VAL A 28 -6.60 -9.53 0.83
N GLY A 29 -7.47 -8.75 1.46
CA GLY A 29 -8.89 -8.70 1.11
C GLY A 29 -9.42 -7.28 1.05
N HIS A 30 -10.50 -7.10 0.30
CA HIS A 30 -11.10 -5.81 0.03
C HIS A 30 -12.59 -5.83 0.33
N SER A 31 -13.12 -4.68 0.75
CA SER A 31 -14.54 -4.34 0.65
C SER A 31 -14.63 -3.01 -0.09
N THR A 32 -15.25 -3.03 -1.27
CA THR A 32 -15.33 -1.91 -2.21
C THR A 32 -16.73 -1.32 -2.17
N ILE A 33 -16.84 -0.02 -1.86
CA ILE A 33 -18.12 0.66 -1.65
C ILE A 33 -18.31 1.71 -2.76
N ILE A 34 -19.22 1.41 -3.68
CA ILE A 34 -19.60 2.30 -4.77
C ILE A 34 -21.13 2.44 -4.75
N SER A 35 -21.63 3.62 -4.41
CA SER A 35 -23.06 3.92 -4.40
C SER A 35 -23.34 5.40 -4.68
N GLY A 36 -24.59 5.72 -5.01
CA GLY A 36 -25.00 7.08 -5.37
C GLY A 36 -24.67 7.45 -6.82
N GLU A 37 -25.62 8.14 -7.45
CA GLU A 37 -25.52 8.61 -8.82
C GLU A 37 -24.65 9.89 -8.87
N PRO A 38 -23.60 9.95 -9.72
CA PRO A 38 -22.66 11.09 -9.73
C PRO A 38 -23.28 12.47 -9.98
N GLU A 39 -24.42 12.50 -10.68
CA GLU A 39 -25.14 13.72 -11.08
C GLU A 39 -26.37 14.00 -10.20
N ALA A 40 -26.66 13.16 -9.19
CA ALA A 40 -27.81 13.41 -8.33
C ALA A 40 -27.61 14.72 -7.56
N ALA A 41 -28.58 15.63 -7.71
CA ALA A 41 -28.66 16.87 -6.93
C ALA A 41 -28.79 16.57 -5.42
N ASP A 42 -29.40 15.43 -5.10
CA ASP A 42 -29.73 14.99 -3.74
C ASP A 42 -29.17 13.56 -3.51
N GLY A 43 -28.21 13.40 -2.60
CA GLY A 43 -27.66 12.10 -2.20
C GLY A 43 -26.13 12.06 -2.10
N ALA A 44 -25.60 11.17 -1.24
CA ALA A 44 -24.17 10.97 -1.11
C ALA A 44 -23.63 10.11 -2.25
N VAL A 45 -22.54 10.55 -2.89
CA VAL A 45 -21.78 9.76 -3.87
C VAL A 45 -20.61 9.10 -3.14
N VAL A 46 -20.67 7.78 -3.00
CA VAL A 46 -19.70 7.00 -2.21
C VAL A 46 -18.75 6.27 -3.14
N ARG A 47 -17.45 6.50 -2.99
CA ARG A 47 -16.37 5.86 -3.76
C ARG A 47 -15.22 5.54 -2.81
N THR A 48 -15.43 4.60 -1.89
CA THR A 48 -14.47 4.31 -0.82
C THR A 48 -14.45 2.82 -0.49
N GLY A 49 -13.77 2.43 0.59
CA GLY A 49 -13.78 1.05 1.05
C GLY A 49 -12.72 0.77 2.09
N VAL A 50 -12.43 -0.53 2.26
CA VAL A 50 -11.45 -1.05 3.20
C VAL A 50 -10.58 -2.09 2.49
N THR A 51 -9.29 -2.07 2.77
CA THR A 51 -8.36 -3.16 2.45
C THR A 51 -7.75 -3.67 3.73
N VAL A 52 -7.68 -4.99 3.88
CA VAL A 52 -7.07 -5.63 5.05
C VAL A 52 -5.94 -6.54 4.60
N VAL A 53 -4.76 -6.36 5.19
CA VAL A 53 -3.63 -7.28 5.07
C VAL A 53 -3.62 -8.19 6.29
N VAL A 54 -3.78 -9.49 6.04
CA VAL A 54 -3.59 -10.57 7.01
C VAL A 54 -2.13 -11.04 6.87
N PRO A 55 -1.26 -10.77 7.86
CA PRO A 55 0.19 -10.84 7.65
C PRO A 55 0.76 -12.26 7.83
N SER A 56 -0.01 -13.21 8.35
CA SER A 56 0.36 -14.63 8.44
C SER A 56 -0.85 -15.53 8.65
N ASP A 57 -0.66 -16.84 8.53
CA ASP A 57 -1.70 -17.84 8.80
C ASP A 57 -2.10 -17.88 10.28
N ASP A 58 -1.13 -17.77 11.20
CA ASP A 58 -1.47 -17.60 12.61
C ASP A 58 -1.86 -16.14 12.90
N PRO A 59 -2.82 -15.90 13.81
CA PRO A 59 -3.19 -14.56 14.21
C PRO A 59 -2.02 -13.81 14.88
N PRO A 60 -1.72 -12.56 14.47
CA PRO A 60 -0.57 -11.79 14.99
C PRO A 60 -0.64 -11.50 16.49
N TRP A 61 -1.83 -11.48 17.07
CA TRP A 61 -2.00 -11.32 18.51
C TRP A 61 -1.65 -12.58 19.32
N LEU A 62 -1.57 -13.75 18.67
CA LEU A 62 -1.10 -15.01 19.25
C LEU A 62 0.33 -15.36 18.81
N ARG A 63 0.74 -14.91 17.62
CA ARG A 63 2.08 -15.10 17.06
C ARG A 63 2.55 -13.78 16.45
N PRO A 64 3.07 -12.86 17.27
CA PRO A 64 3.52 -11.56 16.78
C PRO A 64 4.60 -11.69 15.72
N LEU A 65 4.71 -10.65 14.90
CA LEU A 65 5.73 -10.52 13.86
C LEU A 65 6.62 -9.33 14.16
N PHE A 66 7.91 -9.40 13.82
CA PHE A 66 8.73 -8.20 13.85
C PHE A 66 8.26 -7.23 12.76
N ALA A 67 8.17 -5.96 13.13
CA ALA A 67 7.73 -4.88 12.28
C ALA A 67 8.41 -3.56 12.61
N SER A 68 8.36 -2.63 11.67
CA SER A 68 8.75 -1.24 11.85
C SER A 68 8.07 -0.33 10.83
N HIS A 69 8.35 0.97 10.89
CA HIS A 69 7.75 1.95 9.99
C HIS A 69 8.73 3.08 9.66
N HIS A 70 8.39 3.83 8.62
CA HIS A 70 9.04 5.08 8.26
C HIS A 70 7.98 6.11 7.84
N VAL A 71 8.15 7.34 8.31
CA VAL A 71 7.35 8.49 7.91
C VAL A 71 8.24 9.39 7.05
N LEU A 72 7.91 9.50 5.76
CA LEU A 72 8.57 10.46 4.86
C LEU A 72 7.94 11.85 5.03
N ASN A 73 6.61 11.92 5.06
CA ASN A 73 5.86 13.13 5.40
C ASN A 73 4.61 12.77 6.21
N GLY A 74 4.43 13.41 7.36
CA GLY A 74 3.45 13.01 8.38
C GLY A 74 2.06 13.64 8.24
N ASN A 75 1.68 14.10 7.05
CA ASN A 75 0.36 14.69 6.82
C ASN A 75 -0.71 13.62 6.55
N GLY A 76 -0.84 12.67 7.47
CA GLY A 76 -1.74 11.53 7.40
C GLY A 76 -1.71 10.73 8.71
N GLU A 77 -2.54 9.70 8.81
CA GLU A 77 -2.71 8.89 10.02
C GLU A 77 -2.30 7.42 9.80
N MET A 78 -1.64 6.85 10.81
CA MET A 78 -1.40 5.41 10.93
C MET A 78 -1.40 5.02 12.41
N THR A 79 -2.44 4.33 12.86
CA THR A 79 -2.59 3.93 14.27
C THR A 79 -1.60 2.82 14.66
N GLY A 80 -1.43 2.59 15.96
CA GLY A 80 -0.61 1.49 16.48
C GLY A 80 0.91 1.70 16.41
N LEU A 81 1.38 2.74 15.71
CA LEU A 81 2.80 2.99 15.48
C LEU A 81 3.64 3.17 16.76
N HIS A 82 3.07 3.69 17.85
CA HIS A 82 3.80 3.85 19.10
C HIS A 82 4.26 2.51 19.69
N TRP A 83 3.38 1.50 19.69
CA TRP A 83 3.76 0.17 20.18
C TRP A 83 4.72 -0.54 19.23
N VAL A 84 4.56 -0.34 17.92
CA VAL A 84 5.51 -0.86 16.92
C VAL A 84 6.89 -0.21 17.09
N SER A 85 6.97 1.10 17.38
CA SER A 85 8.23 1.79 17.69
C SER A 85 8.91 1.25 18.94
N GLU A 86 8.13 1.00 19.99
CA GLU A 86 8.65 0.59 21.30
C GLU A 86 9.08 -0.89 21.30
N SER A 87 8.20 -1.77 20.81
CA SER A 87 8.38 -3.22 20.89
C SER A 87 8.97 -3.83 19.63
N GLY A 88 8.82 -3.16 18.48
CA GLY A 88 9.11 -3.75 17.18
C GLY A 88 8.13 -4.84 16.76
N LEU A 89 6.94 -4.94 17.36
CA LEU A 89 5.98 -6.01 17.10
C LEU A 89 4.73 -5.54 16.36
N LEU A 90 4.35 -6.28 15.31
CA LEU A 90 3.01 -6.28 14.74
C LEU A 90 2.17 -7.35 15.44
N THR A 91 1.09 -6.91 16.09
CA THR A 91 0.17 -7.77 16.88
C THR A 91 -1.27 -7.71 16.38
N SER A 92 -1.50 -7.24 15.16
CA SER A 92 -2.83 -7.09 14.55
C SER A 92 -2.79 -7.36 13.04
N TYR A 93 -3.97 -7.44 12.42
CA TYR A 93 -4.07 -7.21 10.97
C TYR A 93 -3.86 -5.73 10.65
N ILE A 94 -3.55 -5.43 9.39
CA ILE A 94 -3.32 -4.06 8.93
C ILE A 94 -4.53 -3.61 8.10
N GLY A 95 -5.18 -2.52 8.48
CA GLY A 95 -6.30 -1.93 7.74
C GLY A 95 -5.88 -0.69 6.94
N LEU A 96 -6.35 -0.56 5.70
CA LEU A 96 -6.19 0.62 4.85
C LEU A 96 -7.56 1.14 4.43
N THR A 97 -7.82 2.43 4.60
CA THR A 97 -9.13 3.05 4.31
C THR A 97 -8.98 4.55 3.97
N ASN A 98 -10.07 5.32 4.04
CA ASN A 98 -10.03 6.77 3.90
C ASN A 98 -9.78 7.50 5.24
N THR A 99 -9.34 8.76 5.17
CA THR A 99 -8.96 9.57 6.34
C THR A 99 -10.01 9.60 7.45
N ALA A 100 -11.28 9.78 7.09
CA ALA A 100 -12.37 9.91 8.07
C ALA A 100 -12.81 8.55 8.66
N SER A 101 -12.28 7.44 8.16
CA SER A 101 -12.71 6.08 8.53
C SER A 101 -11.66 5.29 9.32
N VAL A 102 -10.51 5.88 9.65
CA VAL A 102 -9.47 5.22 10.47
C VAL A 102 -10.05 4.69 11.77
N GLY A 103 -10.87 5.49 12.46
CA GLY A 103 -11.45 5.12 13.76
C GLY A 103 -12.33 3.86 13.70
N VAL A 104 -13.30 3.83 12.78
CA VAL A 104 -14.22 2.68 12.65
C VAL A 104 -13.50 1.42 12.19
N VAL A 105 -12.50 1.54 11.31
CA VAL A 105 -11.68 0.39 10.89
C VAL A 105 -10.84 -0.13 12.05
N ARG A 106 -10.23 0.77 12.84
CA ARG A 106 -9.48 0.42 14.05
C ARG A 106 -10.37 -0.32 15.04
N ASP A 107 -11.55 0.19 15.35
CA ASP A 107 -12.45 -0.41 16.32
C ASP A 107 -13.01 -1.76 15.85
N ALA A 108 -13.27 -1.92 14.55
CA ALA A 108 -13.67 -3.20 13.98
C ALA A 108 -12.55 -4.25 14.05
N LEU A 109 -11.28 -3.87 13.84
CA LEU A 109 -10.15 -4.79 14.04
C LEU A 109 -9.99 -5.20 15.51
N VAL A 110 -10.21 -4.27 16.45
CA VAL A 110 -10.27 -4.60 17.89
C VAL A 110 -11.39 -5.61 18.16
N SER A 111 -12.59 -5.38 17.63
CA SER A 111 -13.73 -6.29 17.79
C SER A 111 -13.42 -7.68 17.23
N HIS A 112 -12.80 -7.74 16.04
CA HIS A 112 -12.40 -9.01 15.43
C HIS A 112 -11.42 -9.80 16.31
N GLU A 113 -10.44 -9.11 16.89
CA GLU A 113 -9.49 -9.73 17.82
C GLU A 113 -10.20 -10.27 19.07
N ILE A 114 -11.09 -9.48 19.68
CA ILE A 114 -11.88 -9.89 20.85
C ILE A 114 -12.66 -11.17 20.54
N ASP A 115 -13.39 -11.18 19.43
CA ASP A 115 -14.21 -12.34 19.02
C ASP A 115 -13.34 -13.58 18.77
N SER A 116 -12.15 -13.40 18.19
CA SER A 116 -11.23 -14.49 17.88
C SER A 116 -10.53 -15.09 19.09
N ARG A 117 -10.27 -14.30 20.14
CA ARG A 117 -9.60 -14.75 21.37
C ARG A 117 -10.57 -15.45 22.34
N GLY A 118 -11.86 -15.18 22.22
CA GLY A 118 -12.87 -15.65 23.19
C GLY A 118 -12.77 -14.93 24.55
N PRO A 119 -13.59 -15.31 25.54
CA PRO A 119 -13.79 -14.57 26.80
C PRO A 119 -12.59 -14.60 27.77
N ALA A 120 -11.47 -15.23 27.41
CA ALA A 120 -10.39 -15.58 28.33
C ALA A 120 -9.09 -14.82 28.02
N GLY A 121 -8.98 -13.59 28.52
CA GLY A 121 -7.69 -12.92 28.64
C GLY A 121 -7.80 -11.43 28.93
N HIS A 122 -6.94 -10.93 29.82
CA HIS A 122 -6.70 -9.51 29.95
C HIS A 122 -5.67 -9.07 28.90
N PHE A 123 -6.11 -8.29 27.91
CA PHE A 123 -5.23 -7.76 26.87
C PHE A 123 -5.69 -6.36 26.44
N TRP A 124 -4.85 -5.69 25.67
CA TRP A 124 -5.20 -4.49 24.92
C TRP A 124 -4.91 -4.74 23.45
N SER A 125 -5.70 -4.13 22.57
CA SER A 125 -5.52 -4.21 21.12
C SER A 125 -5.12 -2.83 20.57
N LEU A 126 -4.01 -2.80 19.84
CA LEU A 126 -3.46 -1.60 19.20
C LEU A 126 -3.30 -1.85 17.68
N PRO A 127 -4.40 -1.93 16.92
CA PRO A 127 -4.32 -2.25 15.50
C PRO A 127 -3.56 -1.21 14.68
N VAL A 128 -2.92 -1.67 13.61
CA VAL A 128 -2.35 -0.79 12.58
C VAL A 128 -3.42 -0.48 11.55
N VAL A 129 -3.87 0.77 11.51
CA VAL A 129 -4.82 1.26 10.50
C VAL A 129 -4.28 2.55 9.91
N ALA A 130 -4.17 2.59 8.59
CA ALA A 130 -3.64 3.72 7.85
C ALA A 130 -4.64 4.19 6.79
N GLU A 131 -4.37 5.37 6.23
CA GLU A 131 -5.32 6.01 5.33
C GLU A 131 -4.67 6.82 4.21
N THR A 132 -5.48 7.09 3.20
CA THR A 132 -5.27 8.21 2.28
C THR A 132 -6.60 8.93 2.04
N TYR A 133 -6.55 10.19 1.60
CA TYR A 133 -7.75 11.01 1.40
C TYR A 133 -8.45 10.81 0.04
N ASP A 134 -9.70 10.32 0.02
CA ASP A 134 -10.51 10.12 -1.21
C ASP A 134 -11.60 11.18 -1.47
N GLY A 135 -11.62 12.29 -0.72
CA GLY A 135 -12.70 13.29 -0.81
C GLY A 135 -12.84 14.02 -2.16
N VAL A 136 -11.94 13.75 -3.12
CA VAL A 136 -12.08 14.14 -4.54
C VAL A 136 -13.26 13.43 -5.20
N LEU A 137 -13.35 12.11 -5.02
CA LEU A 137 -14.36 11.27 -5.67
C LEU A 137 -15.45 10.82 -4.69
N ASN A 138 -15.13 10.78 -3.40
CA ASN A 138 -15.96 10.23 -2.34
C ASN A 138 -16.61 11.33 -1.49
N ASP A 139 -17.82 11.06 -1.00
CA ASP A 139 -18.41 11.82 0.11
C ASP A 139 -17.79 11.43 1.46
N ILE A 140 -16.52 11.82 1.66
CA ILE A 140 -15.74 11.44 2.85
C ILE A 140 -16.37 11.93 4.16
N GLY A 141 -17.07 13.07 4.14
CA GLY A 141 -17.76 13.63 5.29
C GLY A 141 -18.99 12.83 5.75
N GLY A 142 -19.52 11.94 4.89
CA GLY A 142 -20.61 11.04 5.25
C GLY A 142 -20.17 9.78 5.99
N MET A 143 -18.85 9.53 6.11
CA MET A 143 -18.28 8.43 6.91
C MET A 143 -18.91 7.05 6.62
N HIS A 144 -19.03 6.70 5.33
CA HIS A 144 -19.78 5.53 4.84
C HIS A 144 -19.13 4.16 5.10
N VAL A 145 -17.96 4.11 5.73
CA VAL A 145 -17.30 2.84 6.10
C VAL A 145 -17.88 2.37 7.44
N GLU A 146 -18.43 1.16 7.45
CA GLU A 146 -18.90 0.46 8.64
C GLU A 146 -18.00 -0.73 9.01
N SER A 147 -18.17 -1.25 10.23
CA SER A 147 -17.44 -2.44 10.71
C SER A 147 -17.70 -3.69 9.86
N THR A 148 -18.90 -3.81 9.28
CA THR A 148 -19.30 -4.88 8.36
C THR A 148 -18.38 -4.98 7.15
N HIS A 149 -17.94 -3.84 6.59
CA HIS A 149 -16.99 -3.78 5.47
C HIS A 149 -15.60 -4.28 5.88
N VAL A 150 -15.17 -4.03 7.11
CA VAL A 150 -13.90 -4.54 7.64
C VAL A 150 -13.95 -6.06 7.76
N PHE A 151 -15.05 -6.59 8.30
CA PHE A 151 -15.24 -8.04 8.41
C PHE A 151 -15.38 -8.71 7.04
N GLU A 152 -16.00 -8.05 6.08
CA GLU A 152 -16.03 -8.50 4.68
C GLU A 152 -14.61 -8.58 4.10
N ALA A 153 -13.81 -7.53 4.23
CA ALA A 153 -12.43 -7.51 3.76
C ALA A 153 -11.58 -8.63 4.43
N ILE A 154 -11.77 -8.88 5.74
CA ILE A 154 -11.10 -10.00 6.43
C ILE A 154 -11.53 -11.36 5.85
N ARG A 155 -12.84 -11.60 5.67
CA ARG A 155 -13.35 -12.86 5.13
C ARG A 155 -12.92 -13.09 3.68
N GLY A 156 -12.84 -12.03 2.89
CA GLY A 156 -12.41 -12.05 1.49
C GLY A 156 -10.89 -12.14 1.32
N ALA A 157 -10.10 -12.11 2.40
CA ALA A 157 -8.65 -12.09 2.30
C ALA A 157 -8.09 -13.35 1.63
N SER A 158 -7.40 -13.17 0.51
CA SER A 158 -6.90 -14.25 -0.34
C SER A 158 -5.45 -13.99 -0.80
N VAL A 159 -4.85 -14.98 -1.46
CA VAL A 159 -3.52 -14.83 -2.09
C VAL A 159 -3.57 -14.13 -3.45
N LEU A 160 -4.75 -14.03 -4.07
CA LEU A 160 -4.96 -13.25 -5.28
C LEU A 160 -5.44 -11.86 -4.85
N VAL A 161 -4.72 -10.84 -5.29
CA VAL A 161 -4.97 -9.44 -4.91
C VAL A 161 -5.56 -8.72 -6.10
N GLU A 162 -6.76 -8.18 -5.92
CA GLU A 162 -7.34 -7.26 -6.90
C GLU A 162 -6.69 -5.89 -6.76
N GLU A 163 -6.42 -5.23 -7.89
CA GLU A 163 -5.70 -3.96 -7.94
C GLU A 163 -6.54 -2.89 -8.64
N GLY A 164 -6.11 -1.63 -8.47
CA GLY A 164 -6.76 -0.46 -8.99
C GLY A 164 -7.80 0.10 -8.02
N SER A 165 -8.97 0.45 -8.54
CA SER A 165 -10.04 1.17 -7.83
C SER A 165 -10.87 0.27 -6.91
N VAL A 166 -10.22 -0.41 -5.96
CA VAL A 166 -10.85 -1.36 -5.03
C VAL A 166 -10.46 -1.12 -3.58
N GLY A 167 -11.27 -1.61 -2.64
CA GLY A 167 -11.00 -1.52 -1.22
C GLY A 167 -10.76 -0.08 -0.76
N GLY A 168 -9.70 0.16 0.03
CA GLY A 168 -9.32 1.51 0.43
C GLY A 168 -8.84 2.37 -0.74
N GLY A 169 -8.46 1.77 -1.87
CA GLY A 169 -8.05 2.45 -3.11
C GLY A 169 -9.20 2.97 -3.99
N THR A 170 -10.46 2.67 -3.64
CA THR A 170 -11.62 2.89 -4.51
C THR A 170 -11.71 4.32 -5.07
N GLY A 171 -11.63 5.34 -4.22
CA GLY A 171 -11.74 6.75 -4.61
C GLY A 171 -10.42 7.48 -4.85
N MET A 172 -9.29 6.76 -4.91
CA MET A 172 -7.96 7.38 -4.90
C MET A 172 -7.51 7.88 -6.28
N VAL A 173 -6.69 8.93 -6.28
CA VAL A 173 -6.15 9.63 -7.45
C VAL A 173 -4.62 9.70 -7.35
N CYS A 174 -3.89 9.21 -8.35
CA CYS A 174 -2.44 9.21 -8.36
C CYS A 174 -1.90 9.87 -9.63
N HIS A 175 -1.02 10.86 -9.47
CA HIS A 175 -0.50 11.70 -10.56
C HIS A 175 -1.60 12.29 -11.46
N GLY A 176 -2.74 12.65 -10.86
CA GLY A 176 -3.93 13.16 -11.58
C GLY A 176 -4.66 12.14 -12.45
N PHE A 177 -4.23 10.88 -12.49
CA PHE A 177 -5.00 9.76 -13.04
C PHE A 177 -5.67 8.99 -11.91
N LYS A 178 -6.55 8.04 -12.24
CA LYS A 178 -7.11 7.14 -11.26
C LYS A 178 -5.98 6.29 -10.64
N GLY A 179 -5.90 6.32 -9.31
CA GLY A 179 -5.00 5.49 -8.50
C GLY A 179 -5.78 4.44 -7.73
N GLY A 180 -5.19 3.90 -6.65
CA GLY A 180 -5.84 2.90 -5.81
C GLY A 180 -4.86 1.90 -5.23
N ILE A 181 -5.27 0.63 -5.17
CA ILE A 181 -4.45 -0.48 -4.67
C ILE A 181 -3.50 -0.95 -5.76
N GLY A 182 -2.24 -1.15 -5.41
CA GLY A 182 -1.26 -1.77 -6.30
C GLY A 182 -0.31 -2.64 -5.52
N THR A 183 0.19 -3.70 -6.15
CA THR A 183 1.11 -4.62 -5.51
C THR A 183 2.14 -5.16 -6.50
N SER A 184 3.30 -5.53 -5.97
CA SER A 184 4.33 -6.24 -6.71
C SER A 184 5.24 -7.00 -5.74
N SER A 185 6.10 -7.86 -6.25
CA SER A 185 7.09 -8.57 -5.44
C SER A 185 8.42 -8.75 -6.15
N ARG A 186 9.45 -9.04 -5.37
CA ARG A 186 10.77 -9.44 -5.83
C ARG A 186 11.24 -10.67 -5.06
N VAL A 187 11.87 -11.59 -5.78
CA VAL A 187 12.57 -12.74 -5.20
C VAL A 187 14.05 -12.53 -5.44
N LEU A 188 14.85 -12.75 -4.40
CA LEU A 188 16.28 -12.53 -4.43
C LEU A 188 17.01 -13.66 -3.72
N ASP A 189 18.13 -14.06 -4.31
CA ASP A 189 19.08 -14.98 -3.69
C ASP A 189 20.09 -14.15 -2.89
N THR A 190 20.23 -14.45 -1.60
CA THR A 190 21.29 -13.91 -0.73
C THR A 190 22.30 -15.01 -0.43
N ALA A 191 23.37 -14.71 0.32
CA ALA A 191 24.42 -15.66 0.63
C ALA A 191 23.91 -16.86 1.48
N GLY A 192 23.32 -17.86 0.81
CA GLY A 192 22.88 -19.13 1.38
C GLY A 192 21.37 -19.38 1.36
N ASP A 193 20.53 -18.39 1.06
CA ASP A 193 19.07 -18.57 1.06
C ASP A 193 18.35 -17.62 0.08
N ARG A 194 17.11 -17.97 -0.25
CA ARG A 194 16.22 -17.23 -1.14
C ARG A 194 15.11 -16.57 -0.33
N TYR A 195 14.97 -15.26 -0.51
CA TYR A 195 13.94 -14.47 0.15
C TYR A 195 13.04 -13.76 -0.83
N THR A 196 11.85 -13.42 -0.36
CA THR A 196 10.82 -12.66 -1.05
C THR A 196 10.61 -11.33 -0.35
N VAL A 197 10.50 -10.26 -1.13
CA VAL A 197 10.02 -8.95 -0.70
C VAL A 197 8.74 -8.66 -1.47
N GLY A 198 7.66 -8.42 -0.75
CA GLY A 198 6.37 -8.06 -1.28
C GLY A 198 5.99 -6.63 -0.88
N VAL A 199 5.39 -5.86 -1.79
CA VAL A 199 4.91 -4.50 -1.51
C VAL A 199 3.45 -4.36 -1.94
N LEU A 200 2.64 -3.79 -1.07
CA LEU A 200 1.27 -3.32 -1.35
C LEU A 200 1.23 -1.81 -1.12
N VAL A 201 0.63 -1.06 -2.03
CA VAL A 201 0.43 0.39 -1.90
C VAL A 201 -1.04 0.75 -2.02
N GLN A 202 -1.43 1.81 -1.31
CA GLN A 202 -2.64 2.59 -1.57
C GLN A 202 -2.18 3.95 -2.12
N ALA A 203 -2.11 4.07 -3.45
CA ALA A 203 -1.52 5.21 -4.14
C ALA A 203 -2.55 6.31 -4.41
N ASN A 204 -2.35 7.45 -3.75
CA ASN A 204 -3.20 8.64 -3.87
C ASN A 204 -2.37 9.92 -3.95
N HIS A 205 -1.18 9.90 -4.58
CA HIS A 205 -0.19 10.99 -4.49
C HIS A 205 0.33 11.46 -5.85
N GLY A 206 1.09 12.56 -5.82
CA GLY A 206 1.96 12.99 -6.90
C GLY A 206 1.31 13.93 -7.92
N ALA A 207 2.10 14.85 -8.48
CA ALA A 207 1.65 15.76 -9.54
C ALA A 207 1.75 15.10 -10.93
N ARG A 208 0.81 15.40 -11.84
CA ARG A 208 0.78 14.82 -13.19
C ARG A 208 2.11 14.99 -13.91
N LYS A 209 2.63 16.23 -13.98
CA LYS A 209 3.87 16.58 -14.70
C LYS A 209 5.12 15.82 -14.25
N ARG A 210 5.10 15.24 -13.05
CA ARG A 210 6.24 14.50 -12.49
C ARG A 210 6.19 13.00 -12.76
N LEU A 211 5.04 12.49 -13.21
CA LEU A 211 4.85 11.06 -13.42
C LEU A 211 5.93 10.49 -14.33
N ARG A 212 6.68 9.54 -13.79
CA ARG A 212 7.65 8.73 -14.51
C ARG A 212 7.30 7.26 -14.41
N ILE A 213 7.49 6.53 -15.51
CA ILE A 213 7.38 5.07 -15.54
C ILE A 213 8.64 4.57 -16.25
N LEU A 214 9.46 3.77 -15.54
CA LEU A 214 10.75 3.28 -16.05
C LEU A 214 11.64 4.41 -16.58
N GLY A 215 11.60 5.57 -15.91
CA GLY A 215 12.33 6.78 -16.29
C GLY A 215 11.69 7.62 -17.40
N HIS A 216 10.72 7.10 -18.17
CA HIS A 216 10.04 7.85 -19.22
C HIS A 216 9.16 8.97 -18.63
N PRO A 217 9.17 10.20 -19.19
CA PRO A 217 8.44 11.35 -18.66
C PRO A 217 6.95 11.31 -19.05
N ILE A 218 6.23 10.26 -18.63
CA ILE A 218 4.83 10.02 -19.01
C ILE A 218 3.93 11.22 -18.66
N GLY A 219 4.18 11.86 -17.53
CA GLY A 219 3.44 13.04 -17.08
C GLY A 219 3.53 14.26 -17.98
N GLU A 220 4.67 14.44 -18.65
CA GLU A 220 4.91 15.53 -19.60
C GLU A 220 4.23 15.24 -20.95
N ILE A 221 4.22 13.97 -21.35
CA ILE A 221 3.66 13.51 -22.63
C ILE A 221 2.13 13.42 -22.56
N ILE A 222 1.58 12.81 -21.49
CA ILE A 222 0.13 12.67 -21.23
C ILE A 222 -0.31 13.74 -20.22
N ASN A 223 -0.13 14.99 -20.62
CA ASN A 223 -0.44 16.18 -19.82
C ASN A 223 -1.96 16.49 -19.76
N ASP A 224 -2.32 17.59 -19.09
CA ASP A 224 -3.71 18.05 -18.91
C ASP A 224 -4.44 18.36 -20.23
N GLU A 225 -3.71 18.76 -21.27
CA GLU A 225 -4.29 19.04 -22.59
C GLU A 225 -4.75 17.76 -23.30
N ARG A 226 -4.05 16.63 -23.06
CA ARG A 226 -4.40 15.32 -23.64
C ARG A 226 -5.42 14.56 -22.80
N VAL A 227 -5.21 14.51 -21.49
CA VAL A 227 -6.13 13.86 -20.55
C VAL A 227 -6.31 14.78 -19.36
N GLN A 228 -7.53 15.30 -19.23
CA GLN A 228 -7.88 16.28 -18.22
C GLN A 228 -7.59 15.76 -16.81
N ILE A 229 -6.97 16.62 -16.01
CA ILE A 229 -6.79 16.46 -14.56
C ILE A 229 -8.11 16.89 -13.90
N PRO A 230 -8.59 16.15 -12.86
CA PRO A 230 -9.78 16.54 -12.12
C PRO A 230 -9.66 17.98 -11.58
N ARG A 231 -10.52 18.88 -12.05
CA ARG A 231 -10.55 20.28 -11.60
C ARG A 231 -11.31 20.38 -10.28
N MET A 232 -10.58 20.39 -9.18
CA MET A 232 -11.10 20.50 -7.82
C MET A 232 -11.58 21.91 -7.47
N GLY A 233 -12.50 22.51 -8.24
CA GLY A 233 -13.29 23.71 -7.87
C GLY A 233 -12.57 24.97 -7.36
N GLN A 234 -11.24 24.98 -7.30
CA GLN A 234 -10.40 26.00 -6.67
C GLN A 234 -9.30 26.38 -7.66
N PRO A 235 -9.25 27.64 -8.11
CA PRO A 235 -8.08 28.17 -8.82
C PRO A 235 -6.85 28.02 -7.92
N GLY A 236 -5.83 27.29 -8.37
CA GLY A 236 -4.61 27.09 -7.59
C GLY A 236 -4.60 25.87 -6.65
N GLY A 237 -5.50 24.89 -6.85
CA GLY A 237 -5.41 23.61 -6.15
C GLY A 237 -3.99 23.02 -6.26
N ASN A 238 -3.43 22.61 -5.12
CA ASN A 238 -2.04 22.16 -5.01
C ASN A 238 -1.83 20.90 -5.85
N ASP A 239 -1.29 21.10 -7.04
CA ASP A 239 -0.79 20.07 -7.95
C ASP A 239 0.19 19.16 -7.17
N GLY A 240 -0.13 17.88 -7.03
CA GLY A 240 0.64 16.93 -6.21
C GLY A 240 0.19 16.79 -4.75
N SER A 241 -0.96 17.35 -4.36
CA SER A 241 -1.64 16.96 -3.11
C SER A 241 -2.09 15.50 -3.14
N GLY A 242 -2.17 14.84 -1.98
CA GLY A 242 -2.42 13.41 -1.96
C GLY A 242 -2.02 12.71 -0.68
N SER A 243 -1.73 11.41 -0.75
CA SER A 243 -1.07 10.59 0.28
C SER A 243 -0.67 9.24 -0.35
N ILE A 244 0.28 8.53 0.22
CA ILE A 244 0.55 7.13 -0.13
C ILE A 244 0.92 6.33 1.12
N ILE A 245 0.20 5.22 1.29
CA ILE A 245 0.56 4.18 2.25
C ILE A 245 1.21 3.03 1.52
N ALA A 246 2.29 2.49 2.06
CA ALA A 246 2.91 1.26 1.59
C ALA A 246 3.09 0.26 2.74
N VAL A 247 2.80 -1.00 2.46
CA VAL A 247 3.07 -2.14 3.34
C VAL A 247 4.09 -3.05 2.66
N VAL A 248 5.20 -3.29 3.33
CA VAL A 248 6.27 -4.20 2.90
C VAL A 248 6.20 -5.47 3.73
N ALA A 249 6.18 -6.63 3.09
CA ALA A 249 6.31 -7.93 3.71
C ALA A 249 7.59 -8.61 3.23
N THR A 250 8.23 -9.41 4.09
CA THR A 250 9.33 -10.28 3.68
C THR A 250 9.41 -11.54 4.53
N ASP A 251 9.93 -12.63 3.97
CA ASP A 251 10.28 -13.85 4.68
C ASP A 251 11.76 -13.85 5.15
N ALA A 252 12.52 -12.78 4.89
CA ALA A 252 13.88 -12.64 5.41
C ALA A 252 13.89 -12.47 6.94
N PRO A 253 14.82 -13.12 7.68
CA PRO A 253 14.93 -13.02 9.13
C PRO A 253 15.51 -11.66 9.53
N LEU A 254 14.63 -10.67 9.64
CA LEU A 254 14.99 -9.29 9.97
C LEU A 254 14.49 -8.91 11.35
N LEU A 255 15.32 -8.16 12.07
CA LEU A 255 14.94 -7.51 13.32
C LEU A 255 14.29 -6.14 13.06
N PRO A 256 13.57 -5.55 14.03
CA PRO A 256 12.82 -4.30 13.83
C PRO A 256 13.65 -3.14 13.26
N HIS A 257 14.90 -3.00 13.71
CA HIS A 257 15.80 -1.94 13.21
C HIS A 257 16.19 -2.13 11.73
N GLN A 258 16.25 -3.37 11.22
CA GLN A 258 16.50 -3.66 9.81
C GLN A 258 15.25 -3.44 8.97
N LEU A 259 14.07 -3.78 9.50
CA LEU A 259 12.77 -3.52 8.87
C LEU A 259 12.51 -2.01 8.71
N LYS A 260 12.97 -1.19 9.66
CA LYS A 260 12.96 0.29 9.49
C LYS A 260 13.73 0.71 8.23
N GLY A 261 14.86 0.04 7.97
CA GLY A 261 15.64 0.24 6.76
C GLY A 261 14.85 -0.10 5.50
N LEU A 262 14.12 -1.22 5.47
CA LEU A 262 13.23 -1.57 4.34
C LEU A 262 12.12 -0.52 4.16
N ALA A 263 11.41 -0.15 5.22
CA ALA A 263 10.35 0.87 5.16
C ALA A 263 10.85 2.21 4.58
N GLN A 264 12.08 2.62 4.90
CA GLN A 264 12.71 3.81 4.34
C GLN A 264 12.95 3.75 2.82
N ARG A 265 13.12 2.55 2.25
CA ARG A 265 13.42 2.41 0.80
C ARG A 265 12.20 2.58 -0.07
N VAL A 266 11.00 2.47 0.48
CA VAL A 266 9.75 2.83 -0.21
C VAL A 266 9.83 4.26 -0.77
N SER A 267 10.41 5.21 0.00
CA SER A 267 10.63 6.60 -0.44
C SER A 267 11.37 6.71 -1.78
N LEU A 268 12.34 5.82 -2.03
CA LEU A 268 13.10 5.84 -3.28
C LEU A 268 12.27 5.32 -4.46
N GLY A 269 11.42 4.31 -4.24
CA GLY A 269 10.48 3.82 -5.25
C GLY A 269 9.44 4.86 -5.63
N ILE A 270 8.89 5.57 -4.64
CA ILE A 270 8.03 6.75 -4.85
C ILE A 270 8.77 7.84 -5.63
N GLY A 271 10.03 8.12 -5.28
CA GLY A 271 10.86 9.07 -6.01
C GLY A 271 11.06 8.72 -7.49
N ARG A 272 11.17 7.41 -7.82
CA ARG A 272 11.29 6.93 -9.20
C ARG A 272 10.02 7.14 -10.04
N THR A 273 8.85 7.11 -9.42
CA THR A 273 7.58 7.44 -10.10
C THR A 273 7.28 8.93 -10.11
N GLY A 274 8.07 9.73 -9.40
CA GLY A 274 8.04 11.20 -9.43
C GLY A 274 7.44 11.86 -8.18
N GLY A 275 7.07 11.09 -7.15
CA GLY A 275 6.61 11.64 -5.87
C GLY A 275 7.73 12.38 -5.12
N LEU A 276 7.35 13.33 -4.26
CA LEU A 276 8.30 14.17 -3.53
C LEU A 276 8.13 14.14 -2.02
N GLY A 277 7.09 13.50 -1.49
CA GLY A 277 6.64 13.77 -0.13
C GLY A 277 6.11 15.18 -0.02
N GLU A 278 5.20 15.55 -0.93
CA GLU A 278 4.62 16.89 -1.02
C GLU A 278 4.02 17.33 0.32
N TYR A 279 3.98 18.66 0.57
CA TYR A 279 3.56 19.24 1.85
C TYR A 279 2.22 18.69 2.37
N THR A 280 1.26 18.47 1.47
CA THR A 280 -0.07 17.92 1.78
C THR A 280 -0.18 16.40 1.63
N SER A 281 0.94 15.67 1.50
CA SER A 281 0.98 14.22 1.24
C SER A 281 1.29 13.39 2.49
N GLY A 282 0.35 12.61 3.00
CA GLY A 282 0.61 11.60 4.03
C GLY A 282 1.37 10.42 3.46
N ASP A 283 2.69 10.38 3.65
CA ASP A 283 3.59 9.38 3.08
C ASP A 283 4.20 8.53 4.20
N ILE A 284 3.49 7.45 4.55
CA ILE A 284 3.78 6.61 5.73
C ILE A 284 3.88 5.15 5.31
N PHE A 285 4.96 4.48 5.70
CA PHE A 285 5.30 3.13 5.23
C PHE A 285 5.51 2.18 6.40
N PHE A 286 5.00 0.96 6.25
CA PHE A 286 5.07 -0.10 7.25
C PHE A 286 5.81 -1.31 6.67
N ALA A 287 6.66 -1.96 7.47
CA ALA A 287 7.38 -3.16 7.04
C ALA A 287 7.32 -4.24 8.12
N PHE A 288 7.07 -5.49 7.74
CA PHE A 288 7.12 -6.63 8.66
C PHE A 288 7.83 -7.85 8.04
N SER A 289 8.38 -8.70 8.90
CA SER A 289 8.97 -9.98 8.52
C SER A 289 8.16 -11.15 9.06
N THR A 290 7.99 -12.21 8.27
CA THR A 290 7.31 -13.45 8.66
C THR A 290 8.24 -14.52 9.24
N ALA A 291 9.56 -14.28 9.29
CA ALA A 291 10.55 -15.33 9.60
C ALA A 291 10.59 -15.76 11.08
N ASN A 292 10.69 -14.80 12.00
CA ASN A 292 10.84 -15.09 13.44
C ASN A 292 9.46 -15.37 14.08
N ARG A 293 9.08 -16.64 14.23
CA ARG A 293 7.74 -17.08 14.70
C ARG A 293 7.65 -17.47 16.19
N SER A 294 8.77 -17.43 16.90
CA SER A 294 8.87 -17.79 18.33
C SER A 294 8.64 -16.60 19.28
N LEU A 295 8.09 -15.50 18.79
CA LEU A 295 7.83 -14.30 19.58
C LEU A 295 6.69 -14.53 20.57
N THR A 296 6.85 -14.03 21.78
CA THR A 296 5.84 -14.16 22.85
C THR A 296 4.67 -13.23 22.57
N PRO A 297 3.41 -13.69 22.69
CA PRO A 297 2.23 -12.83 22.64
C PRO A 297 2.32 -11.68 23.65
N VAL A 298 1.68 -10.55 23.33
CA VAL A 298 1.59 -9.39 24.23
C VAL A 298 0.24 -9.41 24.95
N GLY A 299 0.25 -9.26 26.29
CA GLY A 299 -0.95 -9.17 27.12
C GLY A 299 -0.62 -9.01 28.60
N VAL A 300 -1.65 -8.82 29.43
CA VAL A 300 -1.47 -8.68 30.90
C VAL A 300 -1.04 -10.01 31.52
N ASP A 301 -1.51 -11.13 30.96
CA ASP A 301 -1.32 -12.48 31.50
C ASP A 301 -0.32 -13.34 30.70
N THR A 302 0.57 -12.75 29.89
CA THR A 302 1.45 -13.50 28.96
C THR A 302 2.71 -14.10 29.61
N ALA A 303 3.09 -15.28 29.10
CA ALA A 303 4.02 -16.31 29.63
C ALA A 303 5.50 -15.86 29.88
N PRO A 304 6.35 -16.68 30.54
CA PRO A 304 7.40 -16.23 31.46
C PRO A 304 8.55 -15.46 30.81
N ALA A 305 9.12 -14.53 31.59
CA ALA A 305 10.39 -13.87 31.28
C ALA A 305 11.47 -14.89 30.88
N GLY A 306 12.11 -14.69 29.73
CA GLY A 306 13.12 -15.61 29.22
C GLY A 306 13.89 -15.05 28.03
N VAL A 307 14.96 -15.74 27.67
CA VAL A 307 15.79 -15.40 26.51
C VAL A 307 15.21 -16.08 25.27
N LEU A 308 14.89 -15.28 24.25
CA LEU A 308 14.51 -15.79 22.92
C LEU A 308 15.75 -15.97 22.06
N LYS A 309 15.76 -17.04 21.25
CA LYS A 309 16.72 -17.20 20.16
C LYS A 309 16.05 -16.69 18.88
N LEU A 310 16.73 -15.79 18.19
CA LEU A 310 16.25 -15.14 16.98
C LEU A 310 17.25 -15.36 15.85
N GLU A 311 16.75 -15.35 14.63
CA GLU A 311 17.57 -15.26 13.44
C GLU A 311 17.63 -13.81 12.97
N MET A 312 18.82 -13.40 12.54
CA MET A 312 19.07 -12.08 11.99
C MET A 312 19.99 -12.20 10.78
N LEU A 313 19.52 -11.69 9.65
CA LEU A 313 20.34 -11.55 8.45
C LEU A 313 21.51 -10.60 8.72
N SER A 314 22.71 -10.96 8.24
CA SER A 314 23.89 -10.10 8.36
C SER A 314 23.68 -8.75 7.65
N GLN A 315 24.29 -7.68 8.16
CA GLN A 315 24.08 -6.33 7.61
C GLN A 315 24.50 -6.19 6.14
N SER A 316 25.53 -6.92 5.70
CA SER A 316 26.01 -6.90 4.31
C SER A 316 25.01 -7.52 3.32
N ALA A 317 24.06 -8.32 3.80
CA ALA A 317 23.03 -8.93 2.97
C ALA A 317 21.76 -8.06 2.83
N LEU A 318 21.73 -6.85 3.42
CA LEU A 318 20.56 -5.96 3.34
C LEU A 318 20.44 -5.18 2.03
N SER A 319 21.53 -4.89 1.34
CA SER A 319 21.47 -4.07 0.12
C SER A 319 20.59 -4.66 -0.98
N PRO A 320 20.63 -5.99 -1.27
CA PRO A 320 19.68 -6.61 -2.20
C PRO A 320 18.21 -6.47 -1.76
N LEU A 321 17.91 -6.59 -0.47
CA LEU A 321 16.55 -6.39 0.06
C LEU A 321 16.09 -4.95 -0.13
N TYR A 322 17.00 -3.98 0.04
CA TYR A 322 16.70 -2.56 -0.19
C TYR A 322 16.37 -2.30 -1.66
N GLU A 323 17.18 -2.81 -2.59
CA GLU A 323 16.92 -2.70 -4.03
C GLU A 323 15.57 -3.32 -4.39
N ALA A 324 15.29 -4.52 -3.89
CA ALA A 324 14.02 -5.22 -4.07
C ALA A 324 12.82 -4.40 -3.60
N VAL A 325 12.91 -3.71 -2.45
CA VAL A 325 11.84 -2.79 -2.00
C VAL A 325 11.65 -1.63 -2.97
N VAL A 326 12.74 -0.99 -3.43
CA VAL A 326 12.63 0.15 -4.37
C VAL A 326 11.93 -0.27 -5.66
N GLU A 327 12.37 -1.37 -6.26
CA GLU A 327 11.79 -1.89 -7.51
C GLU A 327 10.35 -2.33 -7.33
N ALA A 328 10.04 -3.02 -6.22
CA ALA A 328 8.70 -3.47 -5.94
C ALA A 328 7.74 -2.29 -5.67
N THR A 329 8.20 -1.26 -4.96
CA THR A 329 7.41 -0.05 -4.75
C THR A 329 7.12 0.68 -6.06
N GLU A 330 8.13 0.90 -6.90
CA GLU A 330 7.96 1.53 -8.22
C GLU A 330 6.91 0.79 -9.05
N GLU A 331 7.04 -0.53 -9.17
CA GLU A 331 6.10 -1.34 -9.95
C GLU A 331 4.70 -1.41 -9.32
N ALA A 332 4.58 -1.47 -7.99
CA ALA A 332 3.28 -1.49 -7.31
C ALA A 332 2.49 -0.20 -7.55
N ILE A 333 3.15 0.97 -7.53
CA ILE A 333 2.51 2.25 -7.85
C ILE A 333 1.99 2.25 -9.30
N VAL A 334 2.79 1.75 -10.23
CA VAL A 334 2.40 1.65 -11.65
C VAL A 334 1.24 0.68 -11.82
N ASN A 335 1.28 -0.52 -11.21
CA ASN A 335 0.20 -1.50 -11.28
C ASN A 335 -1.12 -0.97 -10.70
N SER A 336 -1.06 -0.14 -9.65
CA SER A 336 -2.22 0.59 -9.13
C SER A 336 -2.85 1.46 -10.23
N MET A 337 -2.05 2.31 -10.88
CA MET A 337 -2.54 3.22 -11.91
C MET A 337 -3.08 2.50 -13.14
N THR A 338 -2.39 1.47 -13.62
CA THR A 338 -2.76 0.75 -14.85
C THR A 338 -3.87 -0.28 -14.64
N SER A 339 -4.18 -0.62 -13.40
CA SER A 339 -5.36 -1.44 -13.04
C SER A 339 -6.59 -0.62 -12.70
N SER A 340 -6.43 0.70 -12.54
CA SER A 340 -7.52 1.61 -12.27
C SER A 340 -8.25 2.08 -13.53
N THR A 341 -9.58 2.01 -13.49
CA THR A 341 -10.46 2.51 -14.55
C THR A 341 -10.95 3.92 -14.26
N THR A 342 -11.31 4.67 -15.31
CA THR A 342 -11.97 5.98 -15.18
C THR A 342 -13.17 5.89 -14.23
N MET A 343 -13.30 6.89 -13.35
CA MET A 343 -14.35 6.94 -12.35
C MET A 343 -14.98 8.33 -12.30
N VAL A 344 -16.31 8.36 -12.15
CA VAL A 344 -17.06 9.57 -11.86
C VAL A 344 -17.48 9.53 -10.39
N GLY A 345 -17.15 10.60 -9.66
CA GLY A 345 -17.41 10.74 -8.23
C GLY A 345 -18.34 11.90 -7.91
N LYS A 346 -18.29 12.35 -6.65
CA LYS A 346 -19.10 13.43 -6.10
C LYS A 346 -19.03 14.70 -6.97
N GLY A 347 -20.17 15.33 -7.20
CA GLY A 347 -20.27 16.57 -7.97
C GLY A 347 -19.93 16.40 -9.45
N GLY A 348 -20.06 15.20 -10.00
CA GLY A 348 -19.74 14.90 -11.40
C GLY A 348 -18.24 14.92 -11.74
N VAL A 349 -17.35 14.95 -10.74
CA VAL A 349 -15.89 14.96 -10.98
C VAL A 349 -15.49 13.66 -11.67
N VAL A 350 -14.82 13.79 -12.81
CA VAL A 350 -14.27 12.66 -13.58
C VAL A 350 -12.77 12.56 -13.32
N VAL A 351 -12.30 11.38 -12.95
CA VAL A 351 -10.88 11.04 -12.89
C VAL A 351 -10.63 9.92 -13.89
N HIS A 352 -9.79 10.20 -14.89
CA HIS A 352 -9.49 9.25 -15.95
C HIS A 352 -8.49 8.19 -15.51
N GLY A 353 -8.69 6.94 -15.95
CA GLY A 353 -7.62 5.95 -15.95
C GLY A 353 -6.51 6.37 -16.92
N ILE A 354 -5.28 5.92 -16.66
CA ILE A 354 -4.18 6.14 -17.60
C ILE A 354 -4.46 5.39 -18.91
N PRO A 355 -4.36 6.04 -20.10
CA PRO A 355 -4.71 5.39 -21.37
C PRO A 355 -3.71 4.28 -21.70
N GLY A 356 -4.13 3.02 -21.51
CA GLY A 356 -3.26 1.84 -21.60
C GLY A 356 -2.56 1.68 -22.96
N ASP A 357 -3.29 1.82 -24.06
CA ASP A 357 -2.72 1.65 -25.41
C ASP A 357 -1.63 2.70 -25.70
N LEU A 358 -1.90 3.96 -25.37
CA LEU A 358 -0.92 5.04 -25.51
C LEU A 358 0.29 4.82 -24.59
N LEU A 359 0.06 4.35 -23.36
CA LEU A 359 1.14 4.03 -22.44
C LEU A 359 2.03 2.91 -22.99
N LEU A 360 1.45 1.85 -23.53
CA LEU A 360 2.20 0.75 -24.16
C LEU A 360 2.95 1.21 -25.40
N GLU A 361 2.39 2.09 -26.22
CA GLU A 361 3.10 2.68 -27.37
C GLU A 361 4.32 3.48 -26.90
N LEU A 362 4.17 4.30 -25.85
CA LEU A 362 5.26 5.12 -25.32
C LEU A 362 6.39 4.28 -24.69
N LEU A 363 6.04 3.17 -24.04
CA LEU A 363 7.01 2.29 -23.40
C LEU A 363 7.61 1.27 -24.38
N GLY A 364 6.83 0.77 -25.34
CA GLY A 364 7.23 -0.20 -26.35
C GLY A 364 7.96 0.41 -27.56
N GLY A 365 7.62 1.64 -27.94
CA GLY A 365 8.27 2.38 -29.03
C GLY A 365 9.72 2.79 -28.75
N ALA A 366 10.19 2.64 -27.51
CA ALA A 366 11.58 2.88 -27.12
C ALA A 366 12.51 1.68 -27.34
N GLY A 367 11.99 0.54 -27.83
CA GLY A 367 12.74 -0.68 -28.09
C GLY A 367 13.49 -0.74 -29.43
N SER A 368 14.35 0.24 -29.76
CA SER A 368 15.50 0.07 -30.69
C SER A 368 16.35 1.34 -30.86
N GLY A 369 16.89 1.91 -29.78
CA GLY A 369 17.93 2.93 -29.86
C GLY A 369 19.08 2.58 -28.91
N PRO A 370 20.35 2.63 -29.34
CA PRO A 370 21.46 2.25 -28.47
C PRO A 370 21.48 3.17 -27.25
N ARG A 371 21.37 2.58 -26.06
CA ARG A 371 21.65 3.27 -24.79
C ARG A 371 23.09 3.77 -24.88
N SER A 372 23.27 5.06 -25.11
CA SER A 372 24.57 5.71 -25.00
C SER A 372 25.03 5.54 -23.56
N GLN A 373 26.03 4.67 -23.36
CA GLN A 373 26.90 4.75 -22.19
C GLN A 373 27.49 6.16 -22.17
N VAL A 374 27.17 6.93 -21.15
CA VAL A 374 27.93 8.12 -20.79
C VAL A 374 28.45 7.87 -19.38
N TYR A 375 29.78 8.00 -19.30
CA TYR A 375 30.71 7.59 -18.25
C TYR A 375 30.40 8.08 -16.84
#